data_AF-A0A370NAR0-F1
#
_entry.id   AF-A0A370NAR0-F1
#
_cell.length_a   1.000
_cell.length_b   1.000
_cell.length_c   1.000
_cell.angle_alpha   90.00
_cell.angle_beta   90.00
_cell.angle_gamma   90.00
#
_symmetry.space_group_name_H-M   'P 1'
#
loop_
_entity.id
_entity.type
_entity.pdbx_description
1 polymer ?
#
loop_
_entity_poly.entity_id
_entity_poly.type
_entity_poly.pdbx_seq_one_letter_code
_entity_poly.pdbx_strand_id
1 'polypeptide(L)'
;MPLLALATGFRRSVGRAPLEYLNQWRMTIARTALRHSEERLVDIAARIGYLSDTAFSIAFKRWTGQSPGRYRADGRRAAEV
;
A
#
# COMPACT_ATOMS: atom_id res chain seq x y z
N MET A 1 -5.45 -30.62 -3.16
CA MET A 1 -5.67 -29.25 -2.65
C MET A 1 -5.17 -29.17 -1.22
N PRO A 2 -4.15 -28.35 -0.93
CA PRO A 2 -4.41 -27.40 0.14
C PRO A 2 -3.73 -26.04 -0.13
N LEU A 3 -4.55 -25.07 -0.55
CA LEU A 3 -4.27 -23.65 -0.38
C LEU A 3 -4.10 -23.25 1.11
N LEU A 4 -4.39 -24.18 2.04
CA LEU A 4 -4.34 -24.01 3.49
C LEU A 4 -2.91 -24.02 4.08
N ALA A 5 -1.94 -24.68 3.43
CA ALA A 5 -0.59 -24.85 4.01
C ALA A 5 0.23 -23.55 4.04
N LEU A 6 0.00 -22.65 3.06
CA LEU A 6 0.68 -21.34 3.01
C LEU A 6 0.26 -20.42 4.16
N ALA A 7 -0.91 -20.63 4.76
CA ALA A 7 -1.41 -19.81 5.87
C ALA A 7 -0.80 -20.17 7.23
N THR A 8 -0.27 -21.39 7.41
CA THR A 8 0.12 -21.90 8.74
C THR A 8 1.58 -21.61 9.11
N GLY A 9 2.49 -21.47 8.14
CA GLY A 9 3.93 -21.28 8.41
C GLY A 9 4.35 -19.85 8.77
N PHE A 10 3.60 -18.83 8.35
CA PHE A 10 4.04 -17.44 8.43
C PHE A 10 3.92 -16.84 9.85
N ARG A 11 3.05 -17.41 10.69
CA ARG A 11 2.81 -16.95 12.07
C ARG A 11 3.95 -17.29 13.03
N ARG A 12 4.85 -18.22 12.66
CA ARG A 12 5.93 -18.71 13.54
C ARG A 12 7.26 -17.94 13.41
N SER A 13 7.42 -17.08 12.41
CA SER A 13 8.70 -16.39 12.15
C SER A 13 8.67 -14.87 12.32
N VAL A 14 7.50 -14.20 12.32
CA VAL A 14 7.44 -12.73 12.22
C VAL A 14 6.63 -12.04 13.35
N GLY A 15 5.86 -12.78 14.14
CA GLY A 15 5.11 -12.22 15.28
C GLY A 15 3.98 -11.24 14.92
N ARG A 16 3.63 -11.08 13.64
CA ARG A 16 2.48 -10.29 13.14
C ARG A 16 1.62 -11.12 12.18
N ALA A 17 0.33 -10.80 12.07
CA ALA A 17 -0.57 -11.52 11.18
C ALA A 17 -0.08 -11.38 9.71
N PRO A 18 -0.15 -12.44 8.88
CA PRO A 18 0.34 -12.41 7.49
C PRO A 18 -0.26 -11.26 6.65
N LEU A 19 -1.51 -10.92 6.96
CA LEU A 19 -2.24 -9.82 6.34
C LEU A 19 -1.69 -8.44 6.71
N GLU A 20 -1.14 -8.26 7.93
CA GLU A 20 -0.54 -6.99 8.33
C GLU A 20 0.80 -6.76 7.62
N TYR A 21 1.62 -7.80 7.49
CA TYR A 21 2.88 -7.69 6.76
C TYR A 21 2.65 -7.39 5.28
N LEU A 22 1.68 -8.06 4.65
CA LEU A 22 1.28 -7.76 3.27
C LEU A 22 0.77 -6.32 3.15
N ASN A 23 -0.04 -5.83 4.09
CA ASN A 23 -0.48 -4.45 4.07
C ASN A 23 0.68 -3.46 4.22
N GLN A 24 1.65 -3.73 5.09
CA GLN A 24 2.86 -2.91 5.21
C GLN A 24 3.62 -2.83 3.89
N TRP A 25 3.86 -3.98 3.25
CA TRP A 25 4.58 -4.02 1.99
C TRP A 25 3.83 -3.31 0.86
N ARG A 26 2.51 -3.51 0.75
CA ARG A 26 1.64 -2.82 -0.21
C ARG A 26 1.71 -1.29 -0.04
N MET A 27 1.73 -0.81 1.20
CA MET A 27 1.83 0.62 1.49
C MET A 27 3.21 1.20 1.17
N THR A 28 4.29 0.43 1.35
CA THR A 28 5.63 0.85 0.92
C THR A 28 5.68 1.05 -0.60
N ILE A 29 5.16 0.10 -1.38
CA ILE A 29 5.09 0.21 -2.85
C ILE A 29 4.23 1.41 -3.26
N ALA A 30 3.08 1.60 -2.61
CA ALA A 30 2.20 2.74 -2.87
C ALA A 30 2.89 4.09 -2.61
N ARG A 31 3.64 4.23 -1.52
CA ARG A 31 4.39 5.48 -1.22
C ARG A 31 5.42 5.78 -2.29
N THR A 32 6.17 4.78 -2.74
CA THR A 32 7.16 4.94 -3.81
C THR A 32 6.48 5.34 -5.12
N ALA A 33 5.39 4.66 -5.50
CA ALA A 33 4.64 4.99 -6.71
C ALA A 33 4.07 6.42 -6.66
N LEU A 34 3.53 6.85 -5.51
CA LEU A 34 2.97 8.20 -5.37
C LEU A 34 4.01 9.32 -5.43
N ARG A 35 5.27 9.04 -5.06
CA ARG A 35 6.37 10.03 -5.09
C ARG A 35 7.08 10.10 -6.44
N HIS A 36 7.23 8.96 -7.11
CA HIS A 36 8.08 8.85 -8.30
C HIS A 36 7.30 8.69 -9.61
N SER A 37 5.97 8.59 -9.54
CA SER A 37 5.13 8.34 -10.72
C SER A 37 3.90 9.24 -10.75
N GLU A 38 3.52 9.64 -11.96
CA GLU A 38 2.27 10.33 -12.27
C GLU A 38 1.13 9.36 -12.60
N GLU A 39 1.34 8.04 -12.41
CA GLU A 39 0.31 7.01 -12.54
C GLU A 39 -1.00 7.41 -11.84
N ARG A 40 -2.14 7.13 -12.48
CA ARG A 40 -3.44 7.43 -11.87
C ARG A 40 -3.63 6.54 -10.65
N LEU A 41 -4.40 7.05 -9.69
CA LEU A 41 -4.61 6.38 -8.41
C LEU A 41 -5.24 4.98 -8.56
N VAL A 42 -6.11 4.84 -9.55
CA VAL A 42 -6.76 3.57 -9.93
C VAL A 42 -5.75 2.53 -10.42
N ASP A 43 -4.74 2.94 -11.19
CA ASP A 43 -3.72 2.04 -11.73
C ASP A 43 -2.77 1.58 -10.60
N ILE A 44 -2.39 2.50 -9.70
CA ILE A 44 -1.61 2.17 -8.49
C ILE A 44 -2.39 1.20 -7.59
N ALA A 45 -3.68 1.46 -7.38
CA ALA A 45 -4.56 0.60 -6.58
C ALA A 45 -4.66 -0.82 -7.15
N ALA A 46 -4.89 -0.94 -8.46
CA ALA A 46 -4.97 -2.23 -9.15
C ALA A 46 -3.65 -3.02 -9.04
N ARG A 47 -2.50 -2.36 -9.26
CA ARG A 47 -1.18 -2.98 -9.21
C ARG A 47 -0.82 -3.56 -7.84
N ILE A 48 -1.30 -2.94 -6.77
CA ILE A 48 -1.06 -3.42 -5.39
C ILE A 48 -2.25 -4.24 -4.85
N GLY A 49 -3.21 -4.65 -5.71
CA GLY A 49 -4.27 -5.59 -5.38
C GLY A 49 -5.51 -5.02 -4.69
N TYR A 50 -5.80 -3.73 -4.87
CA TYR A 50 -7.07 -3.13 -4.46
C TYR A 50 -8.03 -3.07 -5.64
N LEU A 51 -9.29 -3.40 -5.37
CA LEU A 51 -10.38 -3.40 -6.36
C LEU A 51 -10.87 -1.99 -6.73
N SER A 52 -10.54 -0.98 -5.92
CA SER A 52 -10.95 0.41 -6.14
C SER A 52 -9.94 1.37 -5.52
N ASP A 53 -9.75 2.52 -6.18
CA ASP A 53 -8.98 3.67 -5.69
C ASP A 53 -9.51 4.21 -4.35
N THR A 54 -10.81 4.05 -4.08
CA THR A 54 -11.45 4.49 -2.83
C THR A 54 -11.04 3.57 -1.68
N ALA A 55 -11.11 2.24 -1.89
CA ALA A 55 -10.67 1.26 -0.90
C ALA A 55 -9.17 1.41 -0.59
N PHE A 56 -8.37 1.65 -1.63
CA PHE A 56 -6.96 2.00 -1.48
C PHE A 56 -6.77 3.30 -0.68
N SER A 57 -7.48 4.37 -1.00
CA SER A 57 -7.34 5.67 -0.34
C SER A 57 -7.66 5.60 1.16
N ILE A 58 -8.67 4.84 1.55
CA ILE A 58 -9.02 4.62 2.96
C ILE A 58 -7.90 3.87 3.67
N ALA A 59 -7.41 2.77 3.08
CA ALA A 59 -6.33 1.97 3.65
C ALA A 59 -5.02 2.77 3.74
N PHE A 60 -4.69 3.55 2.70
CA PHE A 60 -3.50 4.38 2.65
C PHE A 60 -3.55 5.49 3.70
N LYS A 61 -4.69 6.17 3.84
CA LYS A 61 -4.87 7.21 4.88
C LYS A 61 -4.73 6.63 6.28
N ARG A 62 -5.29 5.44 6.53
CA ARG A 62 -5.15 4.75 7.82
C ARG A 62 -3.69 4.42 8.15
N TRP A 63 -2.88 4.09 7.15
CA TRP A 63 -1.47 3.73 7.32
C TRP A 63 -0.50 4.91 7.36
N THR A 64 -0.76 5.95 6.58
CA THR A 64 0.18 7.07 6.39
C THR A 64 -0.28 8.37 7.07
N GLY A 65 -1.52 8.41 7.56
CA GLY A 65 -2.15 9.59 8.12
C GLY A 65 -2.66 10.61 7.08
N GLN A 66 -2.36 10.42 5.79
CA GLN A 66 -2.70 11.37 4.73
C GLN A 66 -3.38 10.69 3.53
N SER A 67 -4.21 11.42 2.79
CA SER A 67 -4.74 10.90 1.53
C SER A 67 -3.62 10.75 0.50
N PRO A 68 -3.68 9.77 -0.41
CA PRO A 68 -2.60 9.53 -1.37
C PRO A 68 -2.40 10.71 -2.34
N GLY A 69 -3.46 11.44 -2.69
CA GLY A 69 -3.36 12.67 -3.47
C GLY A 69 -2.60 13.79 -2.74
N ARG A 70 -2.86 13.97 -1.44
CA ARG A 70 -2.13 14.95 -0.62
C ARG A 70 -0.68 14.52 -0.42
N TYR A 71 -0.44 13.23 -0.21
CA TYR A 71 0.91 12.65 -0.13
C TYR A 71 1.74 12.90 -1.39
N ARG A 72 1.14 12.75 -2.57
CA ARG A 72 1.77 13.08 -3.86
C ARG A 72 2.07 14.57 -3.98
N ALA A 73 1.11 15.43 -3.62
CA ALA A 73 1.29 16.87 -3.70
C ALA A 73 2.42 17.36 -2.77
N ASP A 74 2.50 16.82 -1.56
CA ASP A 74 3.57 17.11 -0.59
C ASP A 74 4.94 16.64 -1.10
N GLY A 75 5.00 15.44 -1.67
CA GLY A 75 6.22 14.91 -2.28
C GLY A 75 6.75 15.75 -3.45
N ARG A 76 5.86 16.38 -4.23
CA ARG A 76 6.26 17.32 -5.30
C ARG A 76 6.84 18.61 -4.72
N ARG A 77 6.14 19.20 -3.75
CA ARG A 77 6.60 20.43 -3.08
C ARG A 77 7.97 20.24 -2.43
N ALA A 78 8.24 19.08 -1.84
CA ALA A 78 9.53 18.76 -1.25
C ALA A 78 10.66 18.53 -2.27
N ALA A 79 10.35 18.29 -3.54
CA ALA A 79 11.35 18.17 -4.61
C ALA A 79 11.67 19.52 -5.29
N GLU A 80 10.84 20.54 -5.05
CA GLU A 80 10.99 21.89 -5.60
C GLU A 80 11.77 22.84 -4.67
N VAL A 81 12.17 22.39 -3.48
CA VAL A 81 12.94 23.12 -2.44
C VAL A 81 14.34 22.55 -2.33
#